data_AF-A0ABD0US49-F1
#
_entry.id   AF-A0ABD0US49-F1
#
_cell.length_a   1.000
_cell.length_b   1.000
_cell.length_c   1.000
_cell.angle_alpha   90.00
_cell.angle_beta   90.00
_cell.angle_gamma   90.00
#
_symmetry.space_group_name_H-M   'P 1'
#
loop_
_entity.id
_entity.type
_entity.pdbx_description
1 polymer ?
#
loop_
_entity_poly.entity_id
_entity_poly.type
_entity_poly.pdbx_seq_one_letter_code
_entity_poly.pdbx_strand_id
1 'polypeptide(L)'
;MSIFFYAPLQSRMVVLSTCDDKNAQHIVNLPNNLPLLKRKQKKALSLYLSLSPTFTAPLSILRSPPGVFSAPVVGTKDTMFLNSLSSAISSAPAAGRLRCRPPAIRAMDAAQPFDMEAQASDHLDRRGRLKIAIIGFGNFGQFLAQTFARQGHTLLAHSRTDHSAAAASLGASFFSDPNDLCEQHPDVVLVSTSILSTATVLRALPIQRLRRNTLFADVLSVKEFPKNLLLKHLPPDFDILCTHPMFGPESGKDGWAGLPLVYEKVRIGDYGDRAERCKIFLDIFEREGCRMVEMSCAEHDASVAETQFLTHTVGRLLSMLNLKSTQIDTKGYEALLKLVQNTGSDSFELYNGLFMYNKNSTELLERLDMAFDSLKKDLFGKLHDVLRKQLFEDSAEN
;
A
#
# COMPACT_ATOMS: atom_id res chain seq x y z
N MET A 1 -53.13 -17.28 -16.17
CA MET A 1 -52.16 -18.07 -15.38
C MET A 1 -51.08 -18.52 -16.34
N SER A 2 -50.00 -17.74 -16.44
CA SER A 2 -48.95 -17.94 -17.44
C SER A 2 -47.73 -18.58 -16.77
N ILE A 3 -47.45 -19.82 -17.13
CA ILE A 3 -46.31 -20.59 -16.65
C ILE A 3 -45.11 -20.25 -17.52
N PHE A 4 -44.11 -19.56 -16.97
CA PHE A 4 -42.83 -19.34 -17.63
C PHE A 4 -41.87 -20.47 -17.23
N PHE A 5 -41.46 -21.28 -18.21
CA PHE A 5 -40.35 -22.22 -18.06
C PHE A 5 -39.02 -21.46 -18.16
N TYR A 6 -38.24 -21.47 -17.08
CA TYR A 6 -36.84 -21.04 -17.10
C TYR A 6 -35.95 -22.24 -17.48
N ALA A 7 -35.25 -22.14 -18.62
CA ALA A 7 -34.19 -23.06 -19.00
C ALA A 7 -32.83 -22.56 -18.48
N PRO A 8 -31.98 -23.40 -17.86
CA PRO A 8 -30.67 -22.98 -17.38
C PRO A 8 -29.65 -22.96 -18.53
N LEU A 9 -29.07 -21.78 -18.79
CA LEU A 9 -27.90 -21.60 -19.66
C LEU A 9 -26.63 -21.99 -18.89
N GLN A 10 -26.09 -23.18 -19.16
CA GLN A 10 -24.72 -23.53 -18.79
C GLN A 10 -23.73 -22.68 -19.59
N SER A 11 -22.92 -21.88 -18.91
CA SER A 11 -21.71 -21.28 -19.48
C SER A 11 -20.51 -21.65 -18.62
N ARG A 12 -19.79 -22.70 -19.04
CA ARG A 12 -18.46 -23.03 -18.52
C ARG A 12 -17.47 -22.00 -19.05
N MET A 13 -16.81 -21.26 -18.16
CA MET A 13 -15.69 -20.40 -18.50
C MET A 13 -14.41 -21.23 -18.49
N VAL A 14 -13.73 -21.34 -19.63
CA VAL A 14 -12.44 -22.04 -19.76
C VAL A 14 -11.34 -20.98 -19.65
N VAL A 15 -10.55 -21.06 -18.58
CA VAL A 15 -9.33 -20.26 -18.39
C VAL A 15 -8.21 -20.93 -19.21
N LEU A 16 -7.62 -20.20 -20.17
CA LEU A 16 -6.40 -20.63 -20.87
C LEU A 16 -5.25 -19.69 -20.51
N SER A 17 -4.26 -20.26 -19.84
CA SER A 17 -2.93 -19.70 -19.57
C SER A 17 -2.00 -19.98 -20.76
N THR A 18 -1.27 -18.98 -21.24
CA THR A 18 -0.01 -19.18 -21.99
C THR A 18 0.99 -18.07 -21.68
N CYS A 19 2.19 -18.49 -21.28
CA CYS A 19 3.40 -17.72 -20.96
C CYS A 19 4.30 -17.62 -22.21
N ASP A 20 4.92 -16.45 -22.42
CA ASP A 20 6.20 -16.10 -23.10
C ASP A 20 6.52 -16.71 -24.51
N ASP A 21 7.24 -16.10 -25.46
CA ASP A 21 8.23 -15.04 -25.44
C ASP A 21 8.42 -14.44 -26.88
N LYS A 22 9.26 -13.41 -26.95
CA LYS A 22 9.37 -12.34 -27.97
C LYS A 22 9.98 -12.65 -29.35
N ASN A 23 9.68 -11.72 -30.27
CA ASN A 23 10.46 -11.18 -31.40
C ASN A 23 10.87 -12.09 -32.58
N ALA A 24 10.27 -11.84 -33.75
CA ALA A 24 10.99 -11.66 -35.02
C ALA A 24 10.07 -11.05 -36.10
N GLN A 25 10.54 -9.98 -36.74
CA GLN A 25 10.05 -9.53 -38.04
C GLN A 25 10.25 -10.66 -39.07
N HIS A 26 9.25 -10.98 -39.87
CA HIS A 26 9.36 -11.38 -41.29
C HIS A 26 7.99 -11.79 -41.84
N ILE A 27 7.57 -11.13 -42.92
CA ILE A 27 6.46 -11.56 -43.77
C ILE A 27 6.91 -12.85 -44.48
N VAL A 28 6.38 -14.00 -44.07
CA VAL A 28 6.49 -15.26 -44.82
C VAL A 28 5.18 -16.04 -44.72
N ASN A 29 4.58 -16.29 -45.88
CA ASN A 29 3.45 -17.20 -46.09
C ASN A 29 3.82 -18.64 -45.70
N LEU A 30 2.93 -19.35 -44.99
CA LEU A 30 2.97 -20.81 -44.80
C LEU A 30 1.53 -21.31 -44.48
N PRO A 31 1.23 -22.60 -44.66
CA PRO A 31 0.15 -23.10 -45.50
C PRO A 31 -1.02 -23.68 -44.69
N ASN A 32 -2.08 -24.03 -45.42
CA ASN A 32 -3.23 -24.80 -44.95
C ASN A 32 -2.79 -26.09 -44.25
N ASN A 33 -2.85 -26.13 -42.92
CA ASN A 33 -3.38 -27.24 -42.12
C ASN A 33 -3.20 -26.98 -40.62
N LEU A 34 -4.23 -26.43 -39.96
CA LEU A 34 -4.47 -26.54 -38.52
C LEU A 34 -6.00 -26.53 -38.30
N PRO A 35 -6.59 -27.37 -37.41
CA PRO A 35 -8.03 -27.54 -37.36
C PRO A 35 -8.76 -26.40 -36.63
N LEU A 36 -9.65 -25.74 -37.37
CA LEU A 36 -10.95 -25.18 -36.98
C LEU A 36 -11.02 -24.28 -35.72
N LEU A 37 -10.61 -23.02 -35.86
CA LEU A 37 -11.17 -21.90 -35.08
C LEU A 37 -12.69 -21.81 -35.34
N LYS A 38 -13.53 -22.00 -34.33
CA LYS A 38 -15.00 -21.97 -34.49
C LYS A 38 -15.48 -20.55 -34.80
N ARG A 39 -16.34 -20.43 -35.82
CA ARG A 39 -17.04 -19.21 -36.32
C ARG A 39 -17.58 -18.23 -35.25
N LYS A 40 -17.79 -18.66 -34.01
CA LYS A 40 -18.25 -17.81 -32.89
C LYS A 40 -17.17 -16.84 -32.36
N GLN A 41 -15.88 -17.20 -32.42
CA GLN A 41 -14.78 -16.35 -31.94
C GLN A 41 -14.52 -15.13 -32.84
N LYS A 42 -14.66 -15.27 -34.17
CA LYS A 42 -14.59 -14.12 -35.10
C LYS A 42 -15.75 -13.12 -34.90
N LYS A 43 -16.95 -13.60 -34.54
CA LYS A 43 -18.12 -12.75 -34.32
C LYS A 43 -18.02 -11.92 -33.03
N ALA A 44 -17.49 -12.48 -31.94
CA ALA A 44 -17.33 -11.76 -30.69
C ALA A 44 -16.31 -10.61 -30.80
N LEU A 45 -15.19 -10.83 -31.50
CA LEU A 45 -14.17 -9.80 -31.73
C LEU A 45 -14.66 -8.67 -32.64
N SER A 46 -15.45 -9.01 -33.67
CA SER A 46 -16.03 -8.03 -34.59
C SER A 46 -17.13 -7.18 -33.95
N LEU A 47 -17.89 -7.74 -33.00
CA LEU A 47 -18.97 -7.03 -32.29
C LEU A 47 -18.42 -6.08 -31.22
N TYR A 48 -17.28 -6.43 -30.62
CA TYR A 48 -16.62 -5.59 -29.61
C TYR A 48 -15.93 -4.37 -30.22
N LEU A 49 -15.36 -4.51 -31.42
CA LEU A 49 -14.75 -3.40 -32.18
C LEU A 49 -15.77 -2.46 -32.82
N SER A 50 -17.05 -2.84 -32.90
CA SER A 50 -18.12 -2.03 -33.52
C SER A 50 -18.98 -1.26 -32.52
N LEU A 51 -18.76 -1.38 -31.21
CA LEU A 51 -19.64 -0.83 -30.15
C LEU A 51 -18.93 0.11 -29.17
N SER A 52 -17.84 0.74 -29.58
CA SER A 52 -17.24 1.86 -28.82
C SER A 52 -17.72 3.20 -29.39
N PRO A 53 -18.50 4.01 -28.66
CA PRO A 53 -18.82 5.36 -29.09
C PRO A 53 -17.60 6.26 -28.89
N THR A 54 -17.07 6.78 -30.00
CA THR A 54 -16.11 7.89 -30.05
C THR A 54 -16.76 9.15 -29.48
N PHE A 55 -16.29 9.63 -28.33
CA PHE A 55 -16.66 10.94 -27.80
C PHE A 55 -15.67 11.99 -28.30
N THR A 56 -15.98 12.63 -29.41
CA THR A 56 -15.30 13.83 -29.91
C THR A 56 -16.08 15.05 -29.47
N ALA A 57 -15.53 15.86 -28.56
CA ALA A 57 -16.04 17.18 -28.24
C ALA A 57 -15.23 18.26 -29.01
N PRO A 58 -15.88 19.25 -29.65
CA PRO A 58 -15.18 20.34 -30.32
C PRO A 58 -14.82 21.46 -29.32
N LEU A 59 -13.56 21.89 -29.32
CA LEU A 59 -13.10 23.11 -28.65
C LEU A 59 -13.53 24.33 -29.47
N SER A 60 -14.45 25.13 -28.94
CA SER A 60 -14.73 26.48 -29.44
C SER A 60 -13.98 27.52 -28.61
N ILE A 61 -13.40 28.46 -29.36
CA ILE A 61 -12.58 29.59 -28.94
C ILE A 61 -13.48 30.71 -28.39
N LEU A 62 -13.15 31.26 -27.21
CA LEU A 62 -13.55 32.62 -26.83
C LEU A 62 -12.44 33.30 -26.00
N ARG A 63 -11.79 34.31 -26.60
CA ARG A 63 -11.05 35.40 -25.91
C ARG A 63 -12.10 36.37 -25.33
N SER A 64 -11.94 37.07 -24.20
CA SER A 64 -11.05 38.22 -23.87
C SER A 64 -11.45 38.73 -22.44
N PRO A 65 -10.93 39.84 -21.84
CA PRO A 65 -9.57 40.38 -21.63
C PRO A 65 -9.30 40.70 -20.10
N PRO A 66 -8.22 41.41 -19.68
CA PRO A 66 -7.69 41.40 -18.31
C PRO A 66 -8.16 42.57 -17.43
N GLY A 67 -8.12 42.37 -16.10
CA GLY A 67 -8.36 43.37 -15.06
C GLY A 67 -7.18 43.50 -14.08
N VAL A 68 -6.82 44.74 -13.81
CA VAL A 68 -5.62 45.26 -13.12
C VAL A 68 -5.96 45.62 -11.65
N PHE A 69 -4.92 45.88 -10.83
CA PHE A 69 -4.90 46.51 -9.48
C PHE A 69 -5.13 45.58 -8.28
N SER A 70 -4.45 45.69 -7.13
CA SER A 70 -3.20 46.36 -6.68
C SER A 70 -3.00 45.99 -5.20
N ALA A 71 -1.76 45.96 -4.76
CA ALA A 71 -1.34 45.82 -3.36
C ALA A 71 -1.75 47.03 -2.49
N PRO A 72 -1.58 46.92 -1.16
CA PRO A 72 -0.97 48.02 -0.44
C PRO A 72 0.21 47.59 0.43
N VAL A 73 1.27 48.39 0.31
CA VAL A 73 2.38 48.58 1.24
C VAL A 73 2.06 49.80 2.09
N VAL A 74 2.07 49.68 3.43
CA VAL A 74 2.28 50.74 4.43
C VAL A 74 2.71 50.00 5.72
N GLY A 75 3.70 50.38 6.50
CA GLY A 75 4.58 51.53 6.52
C GLY A 75 5.49 51.38 7.76
N THR A 76 6.75 51.72 7.58
CA THR A 76 7.78 51.85 8.62
C THR A 76 7.46 52.99 9.58
N LYS A 77 7.85 52.84 10.85
CA LYS A 77 8.19 53.97 11.71
C LYS A 77 9.47 53.68 12.49
N ASP A 78 10.37 54.63 12.34
CA ASP A 78 11.64 54.81 13.02
C ASP A 78 11.51 54.90 14.53
N THR A 79 12.57 54.51 15.25
CA THR A 79 13.18 55.41 16.23
C THR A 79 14.63 54.98 16.53
N MET A 80 15.58 55.80 16.05
CA MET A 80 16.94 55.91 16.58
C MET A 80 16.93 56.66 17.92
N PHE A 81 17.84 56.33 18.83
CA PHE A 81 18.64 57.23 19.69
C PHE A 81 19.70 56.35 20.39
N LEU A 82 20.97 56.31 19.96
CA LEU A 82 22.11 57.22 20.21
C LEU A 82 22.57 57.35 21.68
N ASN A 83 23.88 57.11 21.83
CA ASN A 83 24.83 57.59 22.86
C ASN A 83 24.82 56.85 24.21
N SER A 84 25.95 56.51 24.85
CA SER A 84 27.22 57.25 24.91
C SER A 84 28.46 56.36 25.09
N LEU A 85 29.54 56.90 24.54
CA LEU A 85 30.94 56.52 24.60
C LEU A 85 31.65 57.04 25.87
N SER A 86 32.82 56.45 26.13
CA SER A 86 34.04 57.04 26.75
C SER A 86 34.17 56.98 28.28
N SER A 87 35.14 56.21 28.81
CA SER A 87 36.56 56.56 29.04
C SER A 87 36.75 57.16 30.45
N ALA A 88 37.81 57.01 31.23
CA ALA A 88 39.13 56.41 31.14
C ALA A 88 39.76 56.51 32.56
N ILE A 89 41.04 56.10 32.67
CA ILE A 89 42.13 56.72 33.48
C ILE A 89 42.83 55.73 34.43
N SER A 90 44.00 55.31 33.93
CA SER A 90 45.34 55.39 34.55
C SER A 90 45.66 54.62 35.84
N SER A 91 46.62 53.71 35.77
CA SER A 91 48.04 53.97 36.14
C SER A 91 48.76 52.66 36.50
N ALA A 92 49.96 52.49 35.95
CA ALA A 92 50.95 51.52 36.44
C ALA A 92 51.83 52.18 37.52
N PRO A 93 52.40 51.41 38.45
CA PRO A 93 53.86 51.25 38.38
C PRO A 93 54.38 49.84 38.77
N ALA A 94 55.70 49.71 38.66
CA ALA A 94 56.50 48.50 38.58
C ALA A 94 56.86 47.80 39.92
N ALA A 95 57.34 46.56 39.73
CA ALA A 95 58.35 45.83 40.49
C ALA A 95 58.10 45.40 41.96
N GLY A 96 58.03 44.08 42.13
CA GLY A 96 58.79 43.37 43.16
C GLY A 96 58.08 43.08 44.49
N ARG A 97 57.66 41.82 44.67
CA ARG A 97 57.98 40.97 45.85
C ARG A 97 57.25 39.63 45.74
N LEU A 98 58.01 38.55 45.91
CA LEU A 98 57.55 37.18 46.11
C LEU A 98 56.52 37.13 47.24
N ARG A 99 55.30 36.71 46.93
CA ARG A 99 54.31 36.26 47.91
C ARG A 99 53.83 34.86 47.49
N CYS A 100 54.12 33.88 48.34
CA CYS A 100 53.50 32.56 48.29
C CYS A 100 51.98 32.74 48.24
N ARG A 101 51.36 32.33 47.12
CA ARG A 101 49.92 32.10 47.06
C ARG A 101 49.64 30.72 47.69
N PRO A 102 48.54 30.57 48.45
CA PRO A 102 48.10 29.25 48.90
C PRO A 102 47.78 28.39 47.67
N PRO A 103 47.79 27.05 47.79
CA PRO A 103 47.47 26.20 46.65
C PRO A 103 46.11 26.62 46.11
N ALA A 104 46.09 27.09 44.87
CA ALA A 104 44.85 27.25 44.14
C ALA A 104 44.27 25.84 44.06
N ILE A 105 43.16 25.62 44.77
CA ILE A 105 42.30 24.49 44.53
C ILE A 105 41.90 24.62 43.07
N ARG A 106 42.60 23.90 42.19
CA ARG A 106 42.05 23.56 40.89
C ARG A 106 40.88 22.68 41.26
N ALA A 107 39.67 23.22 41.13
CA ALA A 107 38.52 22.37 40.93
C ALA A 107 38.90 21.49 39.73
N MET A 108 39.32 20.26 40.02
CA MET A 108 39.27 19.22 39.02
C MET A 108 37.80 19.14 38.69
N ASP A 109 37.47 19.50 37.46
CA ASP A 109 36.14 19.48 36.93
C ASP A 109 35.61 18.05 37.05
N ALA A 110 34.98 17.75 38.18
CA ALA A 110 34.48 16.44 38.56
C ALA A 110 33.06 16.23 38.01
N ALA A 111 32.72 16.90 36.91
CA ALA A 111 31.41 16.86 36.29
C ALA A 111 31.48 16.21 34.91
N GLN A 112 32.03 14.99 34.80
CA GLN A 112 31.81 14.12 33.64
C GLN A 112 31.67 12.62 34.00
N PRO A 113 30.67 12.21 34.80
CA PRO A 113 30.17 10.82 34.72
C PRO A 113 28.77 10.69 34.12
N PHE A 114 28.06 11.80 33.85
CA PHE A 114 26.64 11.76 33.48
C PHE A 114 26.35 11.85 31.97
N ASP A 115 27.35 12.20 31.14
CA ASP A 115 27.15 12.38 29.70
C ASP A 115 27.30 11.07 28.89
N MET A 116 27.92 10.03 29.46
CA MET A 116 28.10 8.74 28.75
C MET A 116 26.77 8.00 28.56
N GLU A 117 25.86 8.06 29.53
CA GLU A 117 24.55 7.40 29.45
C GLU A 117 23.62 8.14 28.49
N ALA A 118 23.62 9.48 28.51
CA ALA A 118 22.87 10.30 27.56
C ALA A 118 23.43 10.17 26.13
N GLN A 119 24.76 10.13 25.96
CA GLN A 119 25.38 9.89 24.65
C GLN A 119 25.16 8.45 24.17
N ALA A 120 25.21 7.45 25.05
CA ALA A 120 24.90 6.06 24.70
C ALA A 120 23.41 5.89 24.33
N SER A 121 22.51 6.58 25.04
CA SER A 121 21.07 6.63 24.70
C SER A 121 20.85 7.33 23.37
N ASP A 122 21.48 8.48 23.10
CA ASP A 122 21.39 9.18 21.81
C ASP A 122 22.00 8.33 20.67
N HIS A 123 23.10 7.61 20.94
CA HIS A 123 23.69 6.67 19.98
C HIS A 123 22.81 5.45 19.72
N LEU A 124 22.12 4.91 20.73
CA LEU A 124 21.14 3.83 20.59
C LEU A 124 19.89 4.32 19.85
N ASP A 125 19.39 5.51 20.18
CA ASP A 125 18.25 6.15 19.54
C ASP A 125 18.54 6.48 18.06
N ARG A 126 19.78 6.89 17.75
CA ARG A 126 20.23 7.10 16.37
C ARG A 126 20.40 5.79 15.60
N ARG A 127 20.83 4.71 16.26
CA ARG A 127 20.89 3.37 15.66
C ARG A 127 19.52 2.77 15.37
N GLY A 128 18.49 3.15 16.12
CA GLY A 128 17.11 2.70 15.91
C GLY A 128 16.33 3.45 14.81
N ARG A 129 16.89 4.50 14.22
CA ARG A 129 16.21 5.28 13.16
C ARG A 129 16.66 4.80 11.78
N LEU A 130 15.71 4.78 10.86
CA LEU A 130 15.91 4.35 9.47
C LEU A 130 15.59 5.50 8.53
N LYS A 131 16.30 5.57 7.39
CA LYS A 131 15.87 6.33 6.23
C LYS A 131 15.00 5.44 5.33
N ILE A 132 13.70 5.71 5.30
CA ILE A 132 12.71 4.89 4.59
C ILE A 132 12.22 5.66 3.37
N ALA A 133 12.44 5.08 2.19
CA ALA A 133 11.85 5.53 0.94
C ALA A 133 10.54 4.80 0.66
N ILE A 134 9.43 5.52 0.63
CA ILE A 134 8.10 5.00 0.31
C ILE A 134 7.83 5.22 -1.18
N ILE A 135 7.77 4.13 -1.93
CA ILE A 135 7.44 4.12 -3.36
C ILE A 135 5.96 3.78 -3.50
N GLY A 136 5.16 4.74 -3.99
CA GLY A 136 3.70 4.66 -3.98
C GLY A 136 3.11 5.41 -2.78
N PHE A 137 3.21 6.73 -2.79
CA PHE A 137 2.72 7.60 -1.71
C PHE A 137 1.20 7.89 -1.77
N GLY A 138 0.39 6.85 -2.02
CA GLY A 138 -1.07 6.90 -1.98
C GLY A 138 -1.63 6.74 -0.57
N ASN A 139 -2.91 6.40 -0.43
CA ASN A 139 -3.61 6.28 0.86
C ASN A 139 -2.86 5.40 1.87
N PHE A 140 -2.41 4.21 1.45
CA PHE A 140 -1.73 3.27 2.34
C PHE A 140 -0.30 3.71 2.69
N GLY A 141 0.45 4.22 1.71
CA GLY A 141 1.80 4.75 1.95
C GLY A 141 1.79 5.94 2.90
N GLN A 142 0.81 6.84 2.76
CA GLN A 142 0.61 7.97 3.67
C GLN A 142 0.19 7.51 5.08
N PHE A 143 -0.66 6.49 5.18
CA PHE A 143 -1.06 5.90 6.46
C PHE A 143 0.13 5.33 7.23
N LEU A 144 1.02 4.58 6.56
CA LEU A 144 2.25 4.08 7.21
C LEU A 144 3.23 5.21 7.54
N ALA A 145 3.37 6.20 6.65
CA ALA A 145 4.25 7.35 6.83
C ALA A 145 3.95 8.13 8.12
N GLN A 146 2.67 8.27 8.50
CA GLN A 146 2.28 8.94 9.75
C GLN A 146 2.96 8.31 10.97
N THR A 147 2.88 6.98 11.09
CA THR A 147 3.49 6.24 12.19
C THR A 147 5.01 6.28 12.11
N PHE A 148 5.58 6.11 10.92
CA PHE A 148 7.04 6.12 10.75
C PHE A 148 7.63 7.50 11.10
N ALA A 149 6.95 8.59 10.74
CA ALA A 149 7.33 9.94 11.12
C ALA A 149 7.24 10.15 12.64
N ARG A 150 6.14 9.69 13.28
CA ARG A 150 5.95 9.77 14.73
C ARG A 150 7.04 9.03 15.51
N GLN A 151 7.54 7.91 14.99
CA GLN A 151 8.66 7.17 15.58
C GLN A 151 10.05 7.76 15.25
N GLY A 152 10.10 8.86 14.48
CA GLY A 152 11.35 9.61 14.21
C GLY A 152 12.18 9.09 13.05
N HIS A 153 11.63 8.24 12.18
CA HIS A 153 12.31 7.79 10.96
C HIS A 153 12.40 8.93 9.93
N THR A 154 13.45 8.93 9.11
CA THR A 154 13.57 9.88 7.99
C THR A 154 12.81 9.36 6.79
N LEU A 155 11.85 10.12 6.29
CA LEU A 155 10.97 9.68 5.21
C LEU A 155 11.29 10.36 3.88
N LEU A 156 11.44 9.54 2.85
CA LEU A 156 11.49 9.95 1.45
C LEU A 156 10.26 9.38 0.76
N ALA A 157 9.65 10.13 -0.14
CA ALA A 157 8.45 9.71 -0.84
C ALA A 157 8.62 9.87 -2.35
N HIS A 158 8.17 8.88 -3.11
CA HIS A 158 8.01 8.99 -4.55
C HIS A 158 6.69 8.34 -4.97
N SER A 159 6.02 8.94 -5.93
CA SER A 159 4.79 8.42 -6.51
C SER A 159 4.64 8.93 -7.93
N ARG A 160 3.84 8.22 -8.74
CA ARG A 160 3.45 8.67 -10.09
C ARG A 160 2.72 10.02 -10.05
N THR A 161 1.86 10.20 -9.06
CA THR A 161 1.08 11.43 -8.86
C THR A 161 1.80 12.32 -7.86
N ASP A 162 1.75 13.63 -8.07
CA ASP A 162 2.34 14.59 -7.14
C ASP A 162 1.60 14.55 -5.80
N HIS A 163 2.34 14.20 -4.75
CA HIS A 163 1.89 14.22 -3.36
C HIS A 163 2.81 15.08 -2.48
N SER A 164 3.53 16.04 -3.07
CA SER A 164 4.45 16.94 -2.37
C SER A 164 3.85 17.60 -1.14
N ALA A 165 2.62 18.15 -1.25
CA ALA A 165 1.93 18.77 -0.12
C ALA A 165 1.61 17.78 1.01
N ALA A 166 1.14 16.57 0.67
CA ALA A 166 0.83 15.53 1.65
C ALA A 166 2.10 14.93 2.29
N ALA A 167 3.19 14.84 1.54
CA ALA A 167 4.48 14.42 2.07
C ALA A 167 5.02 15.46 3.06
N ALA A 168 4.97 16.74 2.68
CA ALA A 168 5.42 17.84 3.53
C ALA A 168 4.64 17.93 4.85
N SER A 169 3.32 17.72 4.84
CA SER A 169 2.51 17.71 6.07
C SER A 169 2.85 16.55 7.01
N LEU A 170 3.41 15.46 6.49
CA LEU A 170 3.87 14.30 7.24
C LEU A 170 5.38 14.33 7.56
N GLY A 171 6.09 15.43 7.23
CA GLY A 171 7.53 15.55 7.43
C GLY A 171 8.38 14.69 6.47
N ALA A 172 7.81 14.22 5.37
CA ALA A 172 8.49 13.45 4.34
C ALA A 172 8.99 14.36 3.19
N SER A 173 10.17 14.05 2.65
CA SER A 173 10.70 14.72 1.45
C SER A 173 10.20 14.03 0.19
N PHE A 174 9.43 14.73 -0.65
CA PHE A 174 8.89 14.19 -1.90
C PHE A 174 9.84 14.40 -3.07
N PHE A 175 10.04 13.35 -3.87
CA PHE A 175 10.87 13.34 -5.06
C PHE A 175 10.04 12.94 -6.28
N SER A 176 9.93 13.85 -7.25
CA SER A 176 9.23 13.58 -8.50
C SER A 176 10.02 12.62 -9.41
N ASP A 177 11.36 12.70 -9.38
CA ASP A 177 12.24 11.78 -10.11
C ASP A 177 12.72 10.65 -9.18
N PRO A 178 12.49 9.37 -9.52
CA PRO A 178 13.02 8.25 -8.75
C PRO A 178 14.56 8.21 -8.70
N ASN A 179 15.23 8.82 -9.68
CA ASN A 179 16.69 8.95 -9.67
C ASN A 179 17.17 9.74 -8.46
N ASP A 180 16.61 10.92 -8.21
CA ASP A 180 16.99 11.79 -7.09
C ASP A 180 16.72 11.12 -5.74
N LEU A 181 15.61 10.39 -5.63
CA LEU A 181 15.29 9.62 -4.43
C LEU A 181 16.36 8.55 -4.16
N CYS A 182 16.79 7.81 -5.18
CA CYS A 182 17.79 6.75 -4.99
C CYS A 182 19.18 7.30 -4.59
N GLU A 183 19.53 8.54 -4.97
CA GLU A 183 20.75 9.23 -4.51
C GLU A 183 20.74 9.53 -3.02
N GLN A 184 19.56 9.63 -2.40
CA GLN A 184 19.48 9.84 -0.96
C GLN A 184 19.89 8.61 -0.15
N HIS A 185 20.16 7.48 -0.83
CA HIS A 185 20.61 6.22 -0.25
C HIS A 185 19.76 5.81 0.96
N PRO A 186 18.45 5.53 0.76
CA PRO A 186 17.60 5.01 1.82
C PRO A 186 18.14 3.68 2.35
N ASP A 187 17.91 3.43 3.64
CA ASP A 187 18.17 2.13 4.26
C ASP A 187 17.13 1.11 3.81
N VAL A 188 15.87 1.56 3.73
CA VAL A 188 14.71 0.74 3.33
C VAL A 188 13.98 1.38 2.15
N VAL A 189 13.70 0.61 1.12
CA VAL A 189 12.76 0.95 0.05
C VAL A 189 11.47 0.16 0.29
N LEU A 190 10.41 0.86 0.68
CA LEU A 190 9.08 0.32 0.92
C LEU A 190 8.20 0.47 -0.32
N VAL A 191 7.83 -0.64 -0.93
CA VAL A 191 6.92 -0.71 -2.08
C VAL A 191 5.48 -0.74 -1.57
N SER A 192 4.78 0.38 -1.74
CA SER A 192 3.40 0.63 -1.33
C SER A 192 2.51 1.03 -2.52
N THR A 193 2.84 0.56 -3.73
CA THR A 193 2.04 0.75 -4.95
C THR A 193 0.89 -0.25 -5.05
N SER A 194 -0.01 -0.07 -6.03
CA SER A 194 -1.02 -1.10 -6.32
C SER A 194 -0.37 -2.38 -6.81
N ILE A 195 -1.01 -3.53 -6.55
CA ILE A 195 -0.52 -4.85 -6.99
C ILE A 195 -0.27 -4.84 -8.50
N LEU A 196 -1.21 -4.30 -9.28
CA LEU A 196 -1.14 -4.28 -10.75
C LEU A 196 0.01 -3.41 -11.29
N SER A 197 0.38 -2.33 -10.59
CA SER A 197 1.40 -1.38 -11.06
C SER A 197 2.82 -1.72 -10.59
N THR A 198 2.96 -2.58 -9.57
CA THR A 198 4.23 -2.86 -8.88
C THR A 198 5.32 -3.35 -9.83
N ALA A 199 5.00 -4.24 -10.79
CA ALA A 199 5.97 -4.72 -11.78
C ALA A 199 6.51 -3.64 -12.71
N THR A 200 5.70 -2.64 -13.05
CA THR A 200 6.13 -1.51 -13.88
C THR A 200 6.98 -0.55 -13.06
N VAL A 201 6.57 -0.26 -11.83
CA VAL A 201 7.30 0.64 -10.93
C VAL A 201 8.68 0.08 -10.58
N LEU A 202 8.77 -1.20 -10.21
CA LEU A 202 10.05 -1.83 -9.85
C LEU A 202 11.05 -1.81 -11.02
N ARG A 203 10.57 -1.98 -12.26
CA ARG A 203 11.43 -1.92 -13.46
C ARG A 203 11.90 -0.49 -13.78
N ALA A 204 11.15 0.53 -13.38
CA ALA A 204 11.50 1.92 -13.60
C ALA A 204 12.44 2.47 -12.51
N LEU A 205 12.54 1.81 -11.36
CA LEU A 205 13.42 2.24 -10.27
C LEU A 205 14.90 2.05 -10.64
N PRO A 206 15.75 3.10 -10.50
CA PRO A 206 17.17 3.03 -10.81
C PRO A 206 17.97 2.38 -9.68
N ILE A 207 17.71 1.08 -9.44
CA ILE A 207 18.25 0.32 -8.32
C ILE A 207 19.79 0.30 -8.25
N GLN A 208 20.47 0.49 -9.38
CA GLN A 208 21.94 0.60 -9.46
C GLN A 208 22.51 1.79 -8.68
N ARG A 209 21.68 2.78 -8.35
CA ARG A 209 22.08 3.97 -7.58
C ARG A 209 21.92 3.77 -6.07
N LEU A 210 21.23 2.72 -5.66
CA LEU A 210 21.06 2.36 -4.27
C LEU A 210 22.30 1.66 -3.72
N ARG A 211 22.44 1.64 -2.39
CA ARG A 211 23.48 0.85 -1.74
C ARG A 211 23.18 -0.64 -1.94
N ARG A 212 24.23 -1.44 -2.14
CA ARG A 212 24.07 -2.88 -2.41
C ARG A 212 23.34 -3.63 -1.30
N ASN A 213 23.43 -3.16 -0.06
CA ASN A 213 22.77 -3.76 1.10
C ASN A 213 21.42 -3.09 1.44
N THR A 214 20.78 -2.38 0.53
CA THR A 214 19.47 -1.75 0.78
C THR A 214 18.41 -2.83 1.00
N LEU A 215 17.52 -2.62 1.97
CA LEU A 215 16.38 -3.50 2.23
C LEU A 215 15.19 -3.10 1.37
N PHE A 216 14.68 -4.01 0.54
CA PHE A 216 13.39 -3.87 -0.10
C PHE A 216 12.31 -4.54 0.74
N ALA A 217 11.33 -3.75 1.16
CA ALA A 217 10.13 -4.23 1.81
C ALA A 217 8.91 -3.98 0.92
N ASP A 218 7.95 -4.91 0.89
CA ASP A 218 6.64 -4.68 0.25
C ASP A 218 5.51 -4.78 1.27
N VAL A 219 4.42 -4.05 1.02
CA VAL A 219 3.17 -4.09 1.80
C VAL A 219 1.95 -4.40 0.93
N LEU A 220 2.14 -5.14 -0.17
CA LEU A 220 1.03 -5.52 -1.05
C LEU A 220 0.06 -6.46 -0.31
N SER A 221 -1.16 -6.65 -0.81
CA SER A 221 -2.10 -7.59 -0.17
C SER A 221 -1.96 -9.05 -0.61
N VAL A 222 -1.08 -9.31 -1.58
CA VAL A 222 -0.61 -10.65 -2.01
C VAL A 222 0.89 -10.76 -1.80
N LYS A 223 1.43 -11.97 -1.69
CA LYS A 223 2.82 -12.19 -1.25
C LYS A 223 3.67 -13.04 -2.19
N GLU A 224 3.15 -14.09 -2.83
CA GLU A 224 3.94 -14.86 -3.81
C GLU A 224 4.37 -13.98 -5.00
N PHE A 225 3.48 -13.11 -5.47
CA PHE A 225 3.77 -12.20 -6.57
C PHE A 225 4.93 -11.23 -6.29
N PRO A 226 4.89 -10.35 -5.26
CA PRO A 226 6.00 -9.45 -4.97
C PRO A 226 7.29 -10.19 -4.62
N LYS A 227 7.22 -11.32 -3.87
CA LYS A 227 8.38 -12.15 -3.56
C LYS A 227 9.12 -12.58 -4.84
N ASN A 228 8.40 -13.17 -5.78
CA ASN A 228 9.00 -13.66 -7.03
C ASN A 228 9.52 -12.50 -7.89
N LEU A 229 8.80 -11.38 -7.93
CA LEU A 229 9.19 -10.20 -8.68
C LEU A 229 10.48 -9.59 -8.12
N LEU A 230 10.57 -9.41 -6.80
CA LEU A 230 11.75 -8.85 -6.13
C LEU A 230 12.96 -9.76 -6.29
N LEU A 231 12.80 -11.08 -6.08
CA LEU A 231 13.88 -12.06 -6.28
C LEU A 231 14.42 -12.06 -7.73
N LYS A 232 13.53 -11.87 -8.71
CA LYS A 232 13.90 -11.83 -10.14
C LYS A 232 14.64 -10.55 -10.53
N HIS A 233 14.25 -9.41 -9.97
CA HIS A 233 14.76 -8.10 -10.41
C HIS A 233 15.88 -7.53 -9.54
N LEU A 234 15.97 -7.92 -8.27
CA LEU A 234 16.96 -7.36 -7.35
C LEU A 234 18.24 -8.22 -7.27
N PRO A 235 19.44 -7.62 -7.39
CA PRO A 235 20.70 -8.31 -7.23
C PRO A 235 20.81 -9.06 -5.88
N PRO A 236 21.61 -10.15 -5.79
CA PRO A 236 21.72 -10.97 -4.58
C PRO A 236 22.13 -10.21 -3.31
N ASP A 237 22.84 -9.09 -3.47
CA ASP A 237 23.31 -8.27 -2.34
C ASP A 237 22.18 -7.52 -1.63
N PHE A 238 21.03 -7.31 -2.30
CA PHE A 238 19.89 -6.60 -1.72
C PHE A 238 19.06 -7.51 -0.82
N ASP A 239 18.62 -6.96 0.31
CA ASP A 239 17.72 -7.65 1.23
C ASP A 239 16.26 -7.54 0.76
N ILE A 240 15.47 -8.58 1.03
CA ILE A 240 14.06 -8.69 0.66
C ILE A 240 13.26 -9.15 1.87
N LEU A 241 12.28 -8.34 2.24
CA LEU A 241 11.28 -8.63 3.27
C LEU A 241 9.90 -8.44 2.66
N CYS A 242 9.09 -9.50 2.64
CA CYS A 242 7.70 -9.37 2.21
C CYS A 242 6.83 -9.18 3.44
N THR A 243 5.98 -8.15 3.46
CA THR A 243 5.08 -7.88 4.60
C THR A 243 3.65 -7.66 4.13
N HIS A 244 2.70 -7.86 5.01
CA HIS A 244 1.31 -7.46 4.82
C HIS A 244 0.72 -7.06 6.17
N PRO A 245 0.59 -5.75 6.44
CA PRO A 245 -0.27 -5.27 7.50
C PRO A 245 -1.70 -5.66 7.13
N MET A 246 -2.33 -6.55 7.91
CA MET A 246 -3.70 -7.04 7.66
C MET A 246 -4.77 -6.00 8.06
N PHE A 247 -4.41 -4.73 7.95
CA PHE A 247 -5.16 -3.57 8.36
C PHE A 247 -4.76 -2.38 7.46
N GLY A 248 -5.61 -1.37 7.39
CA GLY A 248 -5.35 -0.17 6.60
C GLY A 248 -5.93 1.08 7.25
N PRO A 249 -6.09 2.17 6.49
CA PRO A 249 -6.51 3.46 7.03
C PRO A 249 -7.80 3.40 7.85
N GLU A 250 -8.78 2.59 7.43
CA GLU A 250 -10.05 2.46 8.15
C GLU A 250 -9.98 1.56 9.38
N SER A 251 -9.29 0.41 9.28
CA SER A 251 -9.23 -0.59 10.35
C SER A 251 -8.14 -0.33 11.38
N GLY A 252 -7.13 0.48 11.05
CA GLY A 252 -6.01 0.85 11.93
C GLY A 252 -6.00 2.32 12.35
N LYS A 253 -7.11 3.06 12.15
CA LYS A 253 -7.20 4.50 12.51
C LYS A 253 -7.04 4.79 14.00
N ASP A 254 -7.43 3.85 14.85
CA ASP A 254 -7.41 3.99 16.31
C ASP A 254 -6.15 3.35 16.93
N GLY A 255 -5.14 3.02 16.11
CA GLY A 255 -3.90 2.36 16.51
C GLY A 255 -3.78 0.94 15.95
N TRP A 256 -2.58 0.35 16.08
CA TRP A 256 -2.27 -0.97 15.50
C TRP A 256 -2.18 -2.10 16.53
N ALA A 257 -2.49 -1.81 17.79
CA ALA A 257 -2.41 -2.77 18.88
C ALA A 257 -3.29 -4.00 18.62
N GLY A 258 -2.68 -5.17 18.65
CA GLY A 258 -3.33 -6.46 18.38
C GLY A 258 -3.63 -6.75 16.90
N LEU A 259 -3.44 -5.79 16.00
CA LEU A 259 -3.67 -6.00 14.57
C LEU A 259 -2.55 -6.87 13.98
N PRO A 260 -2.85 -7.82 13.06
CA PRO A 260 -1.83 -8.71 12.53
C PRO A 260 -0.92 -8.00 11.53
N LEU A 261 0.39 -8.14 11.71
CA LEU A 261 1.38 -7.92 10.66
C LEU A 261 1.95 -9.28 10.25
N VAL A 262 1.66 -9.68 9.00
CA VAL A 262 2.26 -10.88 8.43
C VAL A 262 3.58 -10.52 7.76
N TYR A 263 4.63 -11.33 7.92
CA TYR A 263 5.89 -11.12 7.22
C TYR A 263 6.63 -12.42 6.88
N GLU A 264 7.45 -12.37 5.83
CA GLU A 264 8.44 -13.39 5.49
C GLU A 264 9.80 -12.72 5.21
N LYS A 265 10.84 -13.16 5.90
CA LYS A 265 12.24 -12.79 5.62
C LYS A 265 12.75 -13.57 4.41
N VAL A 266 12.41 -13.12 3.21
CA VAL A 266 12.70 -13.83 1.94
C VAL A 266 14.20 -13.94 1.67
N ARG A 267 14.95 -12.85 1.86
CA ARG A 267 16.40 -12.83 1.70
C ARG A 267 16.99 -11.75 2.58
N ILE A 268 17.54 -12.12 3.74
CA ILE A 268 18.23 -11.19 4.64
C ILE A 268 19.66 -11.67 4.81
N GLY A 269 20.65 -10.84 4.54
CA GLY A 269 22.05 -11.19 4.75
C GLY A 269 22.45 -11.16 6.22
N ASP A 270 23.31 -12.10 6.61
CA ASP A 270 23.76 -12.25 8.01
C ASP A 270 24.97 -11.38 8.38
N TYR A 271 25.56 -10.68 7.40
CA TYR A 271 26.77 -9.88 7.59
C TYR A 271 26.47 -8.37 7.69
N GLY A 272 27.21 -7.70 8.56
CA GLY A 272 27.09 -6.26 8.80
C GLY A 272 25.74 -5.88 9.41
N ASP A 273 25.26 -4.67 9.10
CA ASP A 273 24.03 -4.12 9.69
C ASP A 273 22.73 -4.60 9.02
N ARG A 274 22.79 -5.63 8.17
CA ARG A 274 21.66 -6.10 7.34
C ARG A 274 20.52 -6.71 8.17
N ALA A 275 20.85 -7.69 9.00
CA ALA A 275 19.89 -8.31 9.92
C ALA A 275 19.31 -7.30 10.92
N GLU A 276 20.15 -6.41 11.44
CA GLU A 276 19.71 -5.37 12.37
C GLU A 276 18.77 -4.37 11.68
N ARG A 277 19.04 -3.95 10.44
CA ARG A 277 18.12 -3.11 9.68
C ARG A 277 16.76 -3.75 9.48
N CYS A 278 16.71 -5.03 9.14
CA CYS A 278 15.46 -5.78 9.00
C CYS A 278 14.71 -5.83 10.33
N LYS A 279 15.43 -6.10 11.43
CA LYS A 279 14.87 -6.10 12.79
C LYS A 279 14.29 -4.74 13.16
N ILE A 280 15.03 -3.65 12.97
CA ILE A 280 14.56 -2.28 13.25
C ILE A 280 13.31 -1.96 12.43
N PHE A 281 13.26 -2.37 11.15
CA PHE A 281 12.08 -2.11 10.32
C PHE A 281 10.84 -2.88 10.80
N LEU A 282 10.99 -4.14 11.23
CA LEU A 282 9.89 -4.92 11.82
C LEU A 282 9.46 -4.36 13.18
N ASP A 283 10.42 -3.89 13.98
CA ASP A 283 10.21 -3.30 15.30
C ASP A 283 9.31 -2.05 15.24
N ILE A 284 9.26 -1.35 14.09
CA ILE A 284 8.31 -0.26 13.87
C ILE A 284 6.87 -0.70 14.13
N PHE A 285 6.50 -1.88 13.65
CA PHE A 285 5.15 -2.42 13.81
C PHE A 285 4.98 -3.06 15.19
N GLU A 286 6.00 -3.75 15.69
CA GLU A 286 5.97 -4.38 17.02
C GLU A 286 5.77 -3.34 18.14
N ARG A 287 6.43 -2.19 18.05
CA ARG A 287 6.26 -1.06 19.01
C ARG A 287 4.86 -0.45 19.00
N GLU A 288 4.12 -0.57 17.90
CA GLU A 288 2.72 -0.16 17.83
C GLU A 288 1.77 -1.24 18.37
N GLY A 289 2.32 -2.34 18.90
CA GLY A 289 1.58 -3.45 19.48
C GLY A 289 1.01 -4.41 18.43
N CYS A 290 1.49 -4.39 17.19
CA CYS A 290 1.06 -5.35 16.18
C CYS A 290 1.33 -6.79 16.65
N ARG A 291 0.40 -7.69 16.31
CA ARG A 291 0.64 -9.12 16.44
C ARG A 291 1.49 -9.57 15.25
N MET A 292 2.78 -9.78 15.50
CA MET A 292 3.77 -10.19 14.51
C MET A 292 3.58 -11.67 14.14
N VAL A 293 3.35 -11.97 12.86
CA VAL A 293 3.08 -13.33 12.36
C VAL A 293 4.07 -13.65 11.24
N GLU A 294 5.06 -14.49 11.54
CA GLU A 294 6.00 -15.02 10.55
C GLU A 294 5.40 -16.23 9.84
N MET A 295 5.23 -16.17 8.53
CA MET A 295 4.75 -17.28 7.71
C MET A 295 5.24 -17.14 6.26
N SER A 296 5.23 -18.22 5.49
CA SER A 296 5.65 -18.13 4.09
C SER A 296 4.64 -17.36 3.23
N CYS A 297 5.12 -16.72 2.16
CA CYS A 297 4.29 -16.03 1.18
C CYS A 297 3.23 -16.94 0.55
N ALA A 298 3.53 -18.23 0.39
CA ALA A 298 2.60 -19.21 -0.16
C ALA A 298 1.47 -19.55 0.82
N GLU A 299 1.80 -19.78 2.10
CA GLU A 299 0.80 -20.01 3.16
C GLU A 299 -0.06 -18.76 3.37
N HIS A 300 0.55 -17.57 3.30
CA HIS A 300 -0.16 -16.31 3.36
C HIS A 300 -1.20 -16.20 2.24
N ASP A 301 -0.81 -16.41 0.98
CA ASP A 301 -1.72 -16.25 -0.15
C ASP A 301 -2.84 -17.31 -0.14
N ALA A 302 -2.56 -18.54 0.30
CA ALA A 302 -3.59 -19.54 0.52
C ALA A 302 -4.61 -19.08 1.59
N SER A 303 -4.13 -18.50 2.70
CA SER A 303 -4.98 -18.01 3.79
C SER A 303 -5.77 -16.76 3.40
N VAL A 304 -5.16 -15.82 2.68
CA VAL A 304 -5.76 -14.57 2.22
C VAL A 304 -6.85 -14.81 1.18
N ALA A 305 -6.74 -15.87 0.37
CA ALA A 305 -7.82 -16.28 -0.51
C ALA A 305 -9.09 -16.58 0.29
N GLU A 306 -9.00 -17.50 1.26
CA GLU A 306 -10.14 -17.97 2.07
C GLU A 306 -10.66 -16.93 3.08
N THR A 307 -9.91 -15.87 3.35
CA THR A 307 -10.28 -14.83 4.33
C THR A 307 -10.58 -13.48 3.67
N GLN A 308 -9.55 -12.73 3.30
CA GLN A 308 -9.68 -11.38 2.77
C GLN A 308 -10.37 -11.37 1.41
N PHE A 309 -9.92 -12.20 0.47
CA PHE A 309 -10.51 -12.23 -0.88
C PHE A 309 -11.98 -12.66 -0.82
N LEU A 310 -12.32 -13.72 -0.08
CA LEU A 310 -13.71 -14.11 0.19
C LEU A 310 -14.56 -12.95 0.72
N THR A 311 -14.04 -12.26 1.74
CA THR A 311 -14.72 -11.14 2.41
C THR A 311 -15.00 -10.00 1.41
N HIS A 312 -14.01 -9.65 0.57
CA HIS A 312 -14.21 -8.65 -0.49
C HIS A 312 -15.18 -9.13 -1.58
N THR A 313 -15.12 -10.38 -2.00
CA THR A 313 -16.04 -10.92 -3.02
C THR A 313 -17.48 -10.85 -2.53
N VAL A 314 -17.75 -11.31 -1.31
CA VAL A 314 -19.10 -11.27 -0.72
C VAL A 314 -19.55 -9.82 -0.52
N GLY A 315 -18.71 -8.95 0.05
CA GLY A 315 -19.05 -7.54 0.25
C GLY A 315 -19.38 -6.83 -1.06
N ARG A 316 -18.60 -7.06 -2.12
CA ARG A 316 -18.86 -6.47 -3.46
C ARG A 316 -20.10 -7.05 -4.11
N LEU A 317 -20.35 -8.36 -3.99
CA LEU A 317 -21.57 -8.99 -4.49
C LEU A 317 -22.81 -8.40 -3.79
N LEU A 318 -22.77 -8.24 -2.47
CA LEU A 318 -23.84 -7.61 -1.70
C LEU A 318 -24.04 -6.15 -2.11
N SER A 319 -22.96 -5.41 -2.41
CA SER A 319 -23.06 -4.05 -2.93
C SER A 319 -23.86 -3.97 -4.23
N MET A 320 -23.79 -4.99 -5.10
CA MET A 320 -24.56 -5.03 -6.36
C MET A 320 -26.07 -5.15 -6.12
N LEU A 321 -26.50 -5.61 -4.95
CA LEU A 321 -27.91 -5.67 -4.57
C LEU A 321 -28.46 -4.31 -4.11
N ASN A 322 -27.61 -3.28 -3.97
CA ASN A 322 -27.98 -1.95 -3.48
C ASN A 322 -28.74 -2.00 -2.14
N LEU A 323 -28.17 -2.74 -1.17
CA LEU A 323 -28.74 -2.90 0.16
C LEU A 323 -29.01 -1.54 0.83
N LYS A 324 -30.14 -1.43 1.54
CA LYS A 324 -30.54 -0.21 2.26
C LYS A 324 -30.97 -0.57 3.67
N SER A 325 -30.55 0.25 4.63
CA SER A 325 -31.03 0.13 6.00
C SER A 325 -32.54 0.35 6.08
N THR A 326 -33.18 -0.36 7.00
CA THR A 326 -34.62 -0.34 7.26
C THR A 326 -34.90 -0.20 8.77
N GLN A 327 -36.15 0.07 9.14
CA GLN A 327 -36.53 0.14 10.56
C GLN A 327 -36.54 -1.22 11.27
N ILE A 328 -36.44 -2.32 10.52
CA ILE A 328 -36.49 -3.70 11.03
C ILE A 328 -35.17 -4.44 10.81
N ASP A 329 -34.07 -3.70 10.71
CA ASP A 329 -32.75 -4.27 10.51
C ASP A 329 -32.40 -5.23 11.66
N THR A 330 -32.08 -6.47 11.30
CA THR A 330 -31.55 -7.44 12.26
C THR A 330 -30.06 -7.18 12.48
N LYS A 331 -29.52 -7.66 13.61
CA LYS A 331 -28.06 -7.58 13.86
C LYS A 331 -27.21 -8.25 12.78
N GLY A 332 -27.73 -9.32 12.17
CA GLY A 332 -27.09 -9.95 11.02
C GLY A 332 -27.07 -9.02 9.79
N TYR A 333 -28.18 -8.35 9.50
CA TYR A 333 -28.25 -7.41 8.38
C TYR A 333 -27.37 -6.16 8.59
N GLU A 334 -27.33 -5.62 9.82
CA GLU A 334 -26.41 -4.53 10.18
C GLU A 334 -24.94 -4.92 9.90
N ALA A 335 -24.55 -6.17 10.17
CA ALA A 335 -23.21 -6.67 9.87
C ALA A 335 -22.93 -6.76 8.36
N LEU A 336 -23.93 -7.15 7.55
CA LEU A 336 -23.80 -7.15 6.08
C LEU A 336 -23.65 -5.72 5.53
N LEU A 337 -24.40 -4.75 6.05
CA LEU A 337 -24.26 -3.35 5.66
C LEU A 337 -22.86 -2.81 6.00
N LYS A 338 -22.34 -3.13 7.20
CA LYS A 338 -20.97 -2.79 7.60
C LYS A 338 -19.93 -3.45 6.69
N LEU A 339 -20.14 -4.71 6.30
CA LEU A 339 -19.26 -5.42 5.36
C LEU A 339 -19.23 -4.72 4.00
N VAL A 340 -20.39 -4.35 3.45
CA VAL A 340 -20.48 -3.60 2.19
C VAL A 340 -19.75 -2.26 2.29
N GLN A 341 -19.94 -1.53 3.39
CA GLN A 341 -19.27 -0.26 3.63
C GLN A 341 -17.74 -0.43 3.69
N ASN A 342 -17.26 -1.39 4.49
CA ASN A 342 -15.83 -1.63 4.69
C ASN A 342 -15.13 -2.14 3.41
N THR A 343 -15.80 -2.95 2.60
CA THR A 343 -15.22 -3.46 1.34
C THR A 343 -15.36 -2.46 0.19
N GLY A 344 -16.30 -1.52 0.30
CA GLY A 344 -16.53 -0.45 -0.66
C GLY A 344 -15.56 0.72 -0.54
N SER A 345 -14.93 0.93 0.62
CA SER A 345 -13.87 1.94 0.78
C SER A 345 -12.58 1.57 0.03
N ASP A 346 -12.37 0.29 -0.24
CA ASP A 346 -11.22 -0.19 -1.01
C ASP A 346 -11.45 -0.12 -2.53
N SER A 347 -10.38 0.22 -3.26
CA SER A 347 -10.44 0.36 -4.71
C SER A 347 -10.75 -0.98 -5.39
N PHE A 348 -11.51 -0.93 -6.49
CA PHE A 348 -11.71 -2.14 -7.32
C PHE A 348 -10.39 -2.68 -7.87
N GLU A 349 -9.41 -1.81 -8.10
CA GLU A 349 -8.07 -2.19 -8.54
C GLU A 349 -7.38 -3.12 -7.51
N LEU A 350 -7.51 -2.83 -6.21
CA LEU A 350 -7.00 -3.70 -5.15
C LEU A 350 -7.64 -5.08 -5.20
N TYR A 351 -8.97 -5.13 -5.26
CA TYR A 351 -9.72 -6.39 -5.36
C TYR A 351 -9.35 -7.20 -6.61
N ASN A 352 -9.23 -6.54 -7.76
CA ASN A 352 -8.77 -7.17 -8.99
C ASN A 352 -7.34 -7.71 -8.84
N GLY A 353 -6.46 -6.99 -8.13
CA GLY A 353 -5.13 -7.46 -7.79
C GLY A 353 -5.12 -8.72 -6.93
N LEU A 354 -5.99 -8.81 -5.91
CA LEU A 354 -6.18 -10.02 -5.10
C LEU A 354 -6.56 -11.22 -5.97
N PHE A 355 -7.48 -11.03 -6.92
CA PHE A 355 -7.87 -12.09 -7.84
C PHE A 355 -6.75 -12.49 -8.80
N MET A 356 -6.17 -11.51 -9.50
CA MET A 356 -5.21 -11.75 -10.59
C MET A 356 -3.89 -12.35 -10.11
N TYR A 357 -3.45 -12.02 -8.89
CA TYR A 357 -2.12 -12.36 -8.40
C TYR A 357 -2.10 -13.34 -7.23
N ASN A 358 -3.26 -13.93 -6.89
CA ASN A 358 -3.35 -15.07 -5.99
C ASN A 358 -4.00 -16.24 -6.72
N LYS A 359 -3.20 -17.27 -7.02
CA LYS A 359 -3.62 -18.46 -7.77
C LYS A 359 -4.79 -19.22 -7.13
N ASN A 360 -4.96 -19.10 -5.81
CA ASN A 360 -6.01 -19.78 -5.05
C ASN A 360 -7.38 -19.10 -5.21
N SER A 361 -7.43 -17.86 -5.70
CA SER A 361 -8.66 -17.06 -5.83
C SER A 361 -9.67 -17.68 -6.79
N THR A 362 -9.22 -18.30 -7.89
CA THR A 362 -10.11 -18.93 -8.88
C THR A 362 -10.86 -20.11 -8.30
N GLU A 363 -10.16 -21.00 -7.60
CA GLU A 363 -10.77 -22.17 -6.95
C GLU A 363 -11.82 -21.74 -5.93
N LEU A 364 -11.53 -20.69 -5.15
CA LEU A 364 -12.49 -20.15 -4.19
C LEU A 364 -13.76 -19.62 -4.87
N LEU A 365 -13.64 -18.89 -5.98
CA LEU A 365 -14.81 -18.38 -6.71
C LEU A 365 -15.68 -19.52 -7.25
N GLU A 366 -15.07 -20.57 -7.79
CA GLU A 366 -15.80 -21.76 -8.25
C GLU A 366 -16.52 -22.46 -7.09
N ARG A 367 -15.85 -22.61 -5.94
CA ARG A 367 -16.47 -23.16 -4.72
C ARG A 367 -17.63 -22.31 -4.21
N LEU A 368 -17.49 -20.99 -4.23
CA LEU A 368 -18.54 -20.05 -3.82
C LEU A 368 -19.77 -20.16 -4.75
N ASP A 369 -19.55 -20.23 -6.06
CA ASP A 369 -20.62 -20.39 -7.05
C ASP A 369 -21.36 -21.74 -6.88
N MET A 370 -20.61 -22.83 -6.72
CA MET A 370 -21.18 -24.15 -6.45
C MET A 370 -22.00 -24.17 -5.16
N ALA A 371 -21.51 -23.53 -4.10
CA ALA A 371 -22.24 -23.44 -2.83
C ALA A 371 -23.55 -22.66 -2.99
N PHE A 372 -23.53 -21.55 -3.74
CA PHE A 372 -24.72 -20.75 -4.01
C PHE A 372 -25.76 -21.50 -4.84
N ASP A 373 -25.32 -22.25 -5.85
CA ASP A 373 -26.19 -23.09 -6.67
C ASP A 373 -26.77 -24.28 -5.90
N SER A 374 -25.99 -24.91 -5.02
CA SER A 374 -26.48 -25.96 -4.14
C SER A 374 -27.59 -25.43 -3.22
N LEU A 375 -27.36 -24.27 -2.60
CA LEU A 375 -28.35 -23.65 -1.72
C LEU A 375 -29.66 -23.32 -2.47
N LYS A 376 -29.57 -22.79 -3.69
CA LYS A 376 -30.76 -22.57 -4.52
C LYS A 376 -31.52 -23.86 -4.79
N LYS A 377 -30.81 -24.93 -5.19
CA LYS A 377 -31.43 -26.23 -5.48
C LYS A 377 -32.16 -26.79 -4.28
N ASP A 378 -31.58 -26.68 -3.08
CA ASP A 378 -32.21 -27.14 -1.85
C ASP A 378 -33.51 -26.37 -1.54
N LEU A 379 -33.53 -25.06 -1.77
CA LEU A 379 -34.72 -24.23 -1.57
C LEU A 379 -35.83 -24.55 -2.60
N PHE A 380 -35.48 -24.60 -3.89
CA PHE A 380 -36.45 -24.89 -4.94
C PHE A 380 -36.93 -26.34 -4.94
N GLY A 381 -36.08 -27.29 -4.56
CA GLY A 381 -36.45 -28.70 -4.39
C GLY A 381 -37.53 -28.87 -3.33
N LYS A 382 -37.33 -28.27 -2.15
CA LYS A 382 -38.34 -28.27 -1.07
C LYS A 382 -39.65 -27.61 -1.51
N LEU A 383 -39.57 -26.50 -2.24
CA LEU A 383 -40.76 -25.83 -2.78
C LEU A 383 -41.53 -26.73 -3.74
N HIS A 384 -40.85 -27.42 -4.66
CA HIS A 384 -41.48 -28.35 -5.61
C HIS A 384 -42.14 -29.53 -4.90
N ASP A 385 -41.54 -30.05 -3.82
CA ASP A 385 -42.13 -31.16 -3.06
C ASP A 385 -43.39 -30.72 -2.30
N VAL A 386 -43.40 -29.53 -1.71
CA VAL A 386 -44.60 -28.97 -1.06
C VAL A 386 -45.71 -28.74 -2.09
N LEU A 387 -45.39 -28.11 -3.23
CA LEU A 387 -46.36 -27.87 -4.29
C LEU A 387 -46.90 -29.17 -4.90
N ARG A 388 -46.04 -30.20 -5.06
CA ARG A 388 -46.47 -31.53 -5.54
C ARG A 388 -47.47 -32.16 -4.56
N LYS A 389 -47.21 -32.14 -3.26
CA LYS A 389 -48.13 -32.70 -2.26
C LYS A 389 -49.48 -31.99 -2.28
N GLN A 390 -49.48 -30.65 -2.25
CA GLN A 390 -50.70 -29.85 -2.30
C GLN A 390 -51.51 -30.08 -3.59
N LEU A 391 -50.86 -30.23 -4.74
CA LEU A 391 -51.57 -30.41 -6.02
C LEU A 391 -52.10 -31.82 -6.26
N PHE A 392 -51.51 -32.86 -5.65
CA PHE A 392 -51.86 -34.25 -5.94
C PHE A 392 -52.52 -35.00 -4.76
N GLU A 393 -52.36 -34.55 -3.52
CA GLU A 393 -53.05 -35.12 -2.35
C GLU A 393 -54.46 -34.52 -2.19
N ASP A 394 -54.66 -33.22 -2.48
CA ASP A 394 -56.00 -32.59 -2.47
C ASP A 394 -56.94 -33.10 -3.58
N SER A 395 -56.39 -33.74 -4.62
CA SER A 395 -57.17 -34.37 -5.70
C SER A 395 -57.60 -35.81 -5.43
N ALA A 396 -57.13 -36.41 -4.33
CA ALA A 396 -57.45 -37.80 -3.96
C ALA A 396 -58.55 -37.92 -2.89
N GLU A 397 -59.01 -36.80 -2.31
CA GLU A 397 -60.05 -36.76 -1.27
C GLU A 397 -61.44 -36.27 -1.76
N ASN A 398 -61.67 -36.14 -3.08
CA ASN A 398 -62.99 -35.79 -3.65
C ASN A 398 -63.62 -36.92 -4.47
#